data_AF-A0A6H0XLT6-F1
#
_entry.id   AF-A0A6H0XLT6-F1
#
_cell.length_a   1.000
_cell.length_b   1.000
_cell.length_c   1.000
_cell.angle_alpha   90.00
_cell.angle_beta   90.00
_cell.angle_gamma   90.00
#
_symmetry.space_group_name_H-M   'P 1'
#
loop_
_entity.id
_entity.type
_entity.pdbx_description
1 polymer ?
#
loop_
_entity_poly.entity_id
_entity_poly.type
_entity_poly.pdbx_seq_one_letter_code
_entity_poly.pdbx_strand_id
1 'polypeptide(L)'
;MGSKEETEALEKRNAAQATKMGKLESGEEFQEETMNIEGVDYKVATIFSPRINREYVPASDLKELEVIGTDRWVKQIADQGEEYSSYKPRKTRIPDEQLQRILRRIAIQYMTHSQLSEQQQMAIAKDPESGQAWFNVPLTGHDAKSRIAEKIRQLTKGCRISDFDMSKATRFEHVYRAMSTIPEAKKLTQAAPVKVLRTQLPNVTVHTKRQTPIDKEKDIGRWKIIEAELERRNLPITGSRWKNAKINSMVKVQQPRKLGKTKKGTRVAA
;
A
#
# COMPACT_ATOMS: atom_id res chain seq x y z
N MET A 1 18.37 23.65 -41.42
CA MET A 1 17.83 23.27 -42.73
C MET A 1 17.24 21.89 -42.54
N GLY A 2 15.91 21.76 -42.44
CA GLY A 2 15.26 20.45 -42.26
C GLY A 2 15.54 19.53 -43.43
N SER A 3 15.49 18.22 -43.22
CA SER A 3 15.67 17.26 -44.32
C SER A 3 14.53 17.40 -45.33
N LYS A 4 14.76 17.07 -46.60
CA LYS A 4 13.70 17.10 -47.64
C LYS A 4 12.49 16.24 -47.24
N GLU A 5 12.73 15.17 -46.50
CA GLU A 5 11.69 14.28 -45.97
C GLU A 5 10.81 14.98 -44.91
N GLU A 6 11.41 15.78 -44.02
CA GLU A 6 10.65 16.54 -43.02
C GLU A 6 9.78 17.62 -43.67
N THR A 7 10.27 18.29 -44.72
CA THR A 7 9.49 19.31 -45.45
C THR A 7 8.33 18.69 -46.21
N GLU A 8 8.54 17.55 -46.88
CA GLU A 8 7.48 16.85 -47.61
C GLU A 8 6.42 16.25 -46.65
N ALA A 9 6.84 15.73 -45.51
CA ALA A 9 5.91 15.22 -44.49
C ALA A 9 5.06 16.35 -43.89
N LEU A 10 5.66 17.53 -43.65
CA LEU A 10 4.95 18.69 -43.14
C LEU A 10 3.94 19.24 -44.17
N GLU A 11 4.31 19.32 -45.43
CA GLU A 11 3.40 19.76 -46.51
C GLU A 11 2.22 18.81 -46.69
N LYS A 12 2.47 17.49 -46.70
CA LYS A 12 1.39 16.48 -46.75
C LYS A 12 0.45 16.60 -45.55
N ARG A 13 0.99 16.85 -44.35
CA ARG A 13 0.20 17.07 -43.14
C ARG A 13 -0.65 18.34 -43.23
N ASN A 14 -0.09 19.44 -43.70
CA ASN A 14 -0.79 20.71 -43.85
C ASN A 14 -1.90 20.62 -44.90
N ALA A 15 -1.65 19.96 -46.04
CA ALA A 15 -2.65 19.71 -47.08
C ALA A 15 -3.81 18.82 -46.58
N ALA A 16 -3.49 17.76 -45.83
CA ALA A 16 -4.50 16.90 -45.21
C ALA A 16 -5.29 17.63 -44.11
N GLN A 17 -4.69 18.58 -43.39
CA GLN A 17 -5.40 19.41 -42.42
C GLN A 17 -6.33 20.42 -43.12
N ALA A 18 -5.88 21.06 -44.21
CA ALA A 18 -6.69 22.02 -44.96
C ALA A 18 -7.94 21.36 -45.58
N THR A 19 -7.80 20.16 -46.14
CA THR A 19 -8.94 19.40 -46.69
C THR A 19 -9.93 18.99 -45.60
N LYS A 20 -9.46 18.62 -44.40
CA LYS A 20 -10.32 18.32 -43.25
C LYS A 20 -11.05 19.56 -42.72
N MET A 21 -10.37 20.71 -42.65
CA MET A 21 -10.99 21.98 -42.23
C MET A 21 -12.06 22.45 -43.21
N GLY A 22 -11.83 22.32 -44.53
CA GLY A 22 -12.83 22.67 -45.54
C GLY A 22 -14.10 21.83 -45.46
N LYS A 23 -13.98 20.53 -45.16
CA LYS A 23 -15.13 19.63 -44.91
C LYS A 23 -15.90 19.96 -43.62
N LEU A 24 -15.21 20.50 -42.62
CA LEU A 24 -15.80 20.97 -41.36
C LEU A 24 -16.66 22.22 -41.58
N GLU A 25 -16.21 23.15 -42.42
CA GLU A 25 -16.95 24.38 -42.74
C GLU A 25 -18.23 24.13 -43.55
N SER A 26 -18.31 23.02 -44.31
CA SER A 26 -19.51 22.62 -45.04
C SER A 26 -20.60 21.95 -44.18
N GLY A 27 -20.37 21.78 -42.87
CA GLY A 27 -21.36 21.24 -41.93
C GLY A 27 -21.59 19.72 -42.05
N GLU A 28 -20.67 18.99 -42.67
CA GLU A 28 -20.71 17.53 -42.67
C GLU A 28 -20.35 17.02 -41.25
N GLU A 29 -21.26 16.27 -40.63
CA GLU A 29 -21.00 15.61 -39.35
C GLU A 29 -19.88 14.57 -39.54
N PHE A 30 -18.74 14.79 -38.88
CA PHE A 30 -17.66 13.81 -38.84
C PHE A 30 -18.09 12.62 -38.00
N GLN A 31 -18.33 11.49 -38.64
CA GLN A 31 -18.52 10.21 -37.96
C GLN A 31 -17.23 9.82 -37.25
N GLU A 32 -17.33 9.16 -36.08
CA GLU A 32 -16.18 8.66 -35.35
C GLU A 32 -15.41 7.65 -36.23
N GLU A 33 -14.27 8.06 -36.80
CA GLU A 33 -13.41 7.16 -37.57
C GLU A 33 -12.57 6.31 -36.61
N THR A 34 -12.72 4.99 -36.70
CA THR A 34 -11.83 4.02 -36.05
C THR A 34 -10.72 3.62 -37.03
N MET A 35 -9.47 3.75 -36.60
CA MET A 35 -8.31 3.26 -37.35
C MET A 35 -7.68 2.10 -36.60
N ASN A 36 -7.55 0.94 -37.25
CA ASN A 36 -6.82 -0.19 -36.70
C ASN A 36 -5.34 -0.05 -37.05
N ILE A 37 -4.48 0.00 -36.03
CA ILE A 37 -3.03 0.00 -36.20
C ILE A 37 -2.50 -1.13 -35.33
N GLU A 38 -1.78 -2.08 -35.95
CA GLU A 38 -1.15 -3.21 -35.24
C GLU A 38 -2.13 -4.07 -34.42
N GLY A 39 -3.39 -4.19 -34.85
CA GLY A 39 -4.41 -4.99 -34.16
C GLY A 39 -5.08 -4.30 -32.97
N VAL A 40 -4.79 -3.01 -32.76
CA VAL A 40 -5.45 -2.16 -31.76
C VAL A 40 -6.35 -1.14 -32.48
N ASP A 41 -7.60 -1.05 -32.05
CA ASP A 41 -8.57 -0.08 -32.60
C ASP A 41 -8.41 1.28 -31.90
N TYR A 42 -8.02 2.30 -32.67
CA TYR A 42 -7.91 3.68 -32.21
C TYR A 42 -9.12 4.48 -32.67
N LYS A 43 -9.71 5.27 -31.77
CA LYS A 43 -10.68 6.30 -32.13
C LYS A 43 -9.95 7.59 -32.48
N VAL A 44 -10.14 8.09 -33.69
CA VAL A 44 -9.56 9.37 -34.12
C VAL A 44 -10.36 10.50 -33.50
N ALA A 45 -9.68 11.41 -32.79
CA ALA A 45 -10.34 12.58 -32.20
C ALA A 45 -10.92 13.49 -33.29
N THR A 46 -12.16 13.90 -33.11
CA THR A 46 -12.82 14.88 -33.98
C THR A 46 -12.23 16.27 -33.74
N ILE A 47 -12.10 17.06 -34.82
CA ILE A 47 -11.58 18.41 -34.75
C ILE A 47 -12.72 19.34 -34.34
N PHE A 48 -12.57 20.07 -33.23
CA PHE A 48 -13.53 21.08 -32.78
C PHE A 48 -13.02 22.49 -33.09
N SER A 49 -13.90 23.34 -33.63
CA SER A 49 -13.61 24.76 -33.90
C SER A 49 -14.77 25.65 -33.45
N PRO A 50 -14.52 26.81 -32.80
CA PRO A 50 -15.58 27.71 -32.32
C PRO A 50 -16.47 28.28 -33.44
N ARG A 51 -15.96 28.33 -34.69
CA ARG A 51 -16.72 28.80 -35.86
C ARG A 51 -17.86 27.87 -36.25
N ILE A 52 -17.70 26.58 -35.96
CA ILE A 52 -18.60 25.51 -36.41
C ILE A 52 -19.45 25.04 -35.24
N ASN A 53 -18.82 24.84 -34.08
CA ASN A 53 -19.50 24.46 -32.85
C ASN A 53 -19.61 25.67 -31.93
N ARG A 54 -20.76 26.35 -31.97
CA ARG A 54 -21.01 27.59 -31.19
C ARG A 54 -20.96 27.38 -29.68
N GLU A 55 -21.17 26.16 -29.21
CA GLU A 55 -21.10 25.78 -27.80
C GLU A 55 -19.66 25.55 -27.32
N TYR A 56 -18.70 25.40 -28.23
CA TYR A 56 -17.30 25.20 -27.88
C TYR A 56 -16.62 26.52 -27.53
N VAL A 57 -16.28 26.68 -26.24
CA VAL A 57 -15.53 27.84 -25.73
C VAL A 57 -14.09 27.40 -25.42
N PRO A 58 -13.05 27.98 -26.05
CA PRO A 58 -11.67 27.63 -25.76
C PRO A 58 -11.30 28.05 -24.33
N ALA A 59 -10.59 27.18 -23.61
CA ALA A 59 -10.17 27.46 -22.25
C ALA A 59 -9.15 28.61 -22.19
N SER A 60 -9.34 29.52 -21.24
CA SER A 60 -8.42 30.64 -20.96
C SER A 60 -7.28 30.24 -20.02
N ASP A 61 -7.56 29.38 -19.05
CA ASP A 61 -6.63 28.92 -18.02
C ASP A 61 -6.52 27.39 -18.04
N LEU A 62 -5.31 26.85 -17.84
CA LEU A 62 -5.05 25.41 -17.76
C LEU A 62 -5.47 24.75 -16.43
N LYS A 63 -5.89 25.54 -15.44
CA LYS A 63 -6.05 25.08 -14.04
C LYS A 63 -7.20 24.08 -13.85
N GLU A 64 -8.23 24.18 -14.66
CA GLU A 64 -9.46 23.39 -14.54
C GLU A 64 -9.61 22.36 -15.66
N LEU A 65 -8.60 22.22 -16.54
CA LEU A 65 -8.62 21.23 -17.60
C LEU A 65 -8.27 19.85 -17.07
N GLU A 66 -8.95 18.84 -17.60
CA GLU A 66 -8.62 17.45 -17.36
C GLU A 66 -7.24 17.12 -17.95
N VAL A 67 -6.42 16.43 -17.17
CA VAL A 67 -5.08 15.99 -17.59
C VAL A 67 -5.12 14.50 -17.91
N ILE A 68 -5.38 14.20 -19.19
CA ILE A 68 -5.46 12.84 -19.74
C ILE A 68 -4.06 12.29 -20.04
N GLY A 69 -3.88 10.97 -20.01
CA GLY A 69 -2.64 10.30 -20.44
C GLY A 69 -1.50 10.28 -19.40
N THR A 70 -1.76 10.75 -18.18
CA THR A 70 -0.80 10.61 -17.06
C THR A 70 -0.96 9.25 -16.36
N ASP A 71 0.07 8.79 -15.65
CA ASP A 71 0.01 7.57 -14.82
C ASP A 71 -1.17 7.58 -13.83
N ARG A 72 -1.58 8.77 -13.35
CA ARG A 72 -2.73 8.91 -12.45
C ARG A 72 -4.05 8.64 -13.17
N TRP A 73 -4.20 9.18 -14.37
CA TRP A 73 -5.35 8.95 -15.23
C TRP A 73 -5.46 7.46 -15.60
N VAL A 74 -4.35 6.84 -15.98
CA VAL A 74 -4.30 5.39 -16.29
C VAL A 74 -4.69 4.56 -15.06
N LYS A 75 -4.20 4.90 -13.87
CA LYS A 75 -4.58 4.17 -12.63
C LYS A 75 -6.06 4.31 -12.31
N GLN A 76 -6.62 5.51 -12.40
CA GLN A 76 -8.04 5.74 -12.11
C GLN A 76 -8.97 4.97 -13.04
N ILE A 77 -8.59 4.81 -14.31
CA ILE A 77 -9.34 4.00 -15.27
C ILE A 77 -9.07 2.50 -15.06
N ALA A 78 -7.81 2.11 -14.85
CA ALA A 78 -7.45 0.70 -14.60
C ALA A 78 -8.11 0.14 -13.32
N ASP A 79 -8.30 0.98 -12.31
CA ASP A 79 -8.98 0.63 -11.05
C ASP A 79 -10.50 0.43 -11.22
N GLN A 80 -11.08 0.78 -12.39
CA GLN A 80 -12.46 0.39 -12.76
C GLN A 80 -12.56 -1.02 -13.34
N GLY A 81 -11.42 -1.72 -13.49
CA GLY A 81 -11.36 -3.10 -13.94
C GLY A 81 -11.77 -4.12 -12.88
N GLU A 82 -11.67 -5.40 -13.25
CA GLU A 82 -12.04 -6.56 -12.43
C GLU A 82 -11.33 -6.54 -11.06
N GLU A 83 -12.10 -6.52 -9.97
CA GLU A 83 -11.54 -6.64 -8.63
C GLU A 83 -10.79 -7.98 -8.50
N TYR A 84 -9.52 -7.94 -8.12
CA TYR A 84 -8.69 -9.14 -7.98
C TYR A 84 -9.30 -10.08 -6.93
N SER A 85 -10.07 -11.07 -7.39
CA SER A 85 -10.58 -12.16 -6.57
C SER A 85 -9.42 -13.11 -6.27
N SER A 86 -8.70 -12.81 -5.19
CA SER A 86 -7.71 -13.72 -4.67
C SER A 86 -8.41 -15.02 -4.24
N TYR A 87 -7.84 -16.17 -4.60
CA TYR A 87 -8.23 -17.47 -3.98
C TYR A 87 -8.13 -17.45 -2.43
N LYS A 88 -7.43 -16.45 -1.87
CA LYS A 88 -7.24 -16.27 -0.43
C LYS A 88 -8.23 -15.22 0.11
N PRO A 89 -9.26 -15.63 0.88
CA PRO A 89 -10.00 -14.67 1.71
C PRO A 89 -9.05 -13.87 2.61
N ARG A 90 -9.40 -12.60 2.88
CA ARG A 90 -8.61 -11.74 3.77
C ARG A 90 -8.50 -12.40 5.14
N LYS A 91 -7.28 -12.42 5.72
CA LYS A 91 -7.01 -13.00 7.04
C LYS A 91 -7.90 -12.34 8.08
N THR A 92 -8.94 -13.04 8.51
CA THR A 92 -9.76 -12.64 9.65
C THR A 92 -9.27 -13.41 10.87
N ARG A 93 -9.18 -12.73 12.02
CA ARG A 93 -8.87 -13.39 13.28
C ARG A 93 -10.09 -14.22 13.67
N ILE A 94 -9.90 -15.52 13.83
CA ILE A 94 -10.93 -16.42 14.33
C ILE A 94 -10.95 -16.32 15.85
N PRO A 95 -12.13 -16.11 16.49
CA PRO A 95 -12.26 -16.18 17.94
C PRO A 95 -11.77 -17.53 18.48
N ASP A 96 -11.14 -17.53 19.66
CA ASP A 96 -10.50 -18.72 20.21
C ASP A 96 -11.48 -19.89 20.38
N GLU A 97 -12.73 -19.62 20.76
CA GLU A 97 -13.79 -20.63 20.88
C GLU A 97 -14.12 -21.29 19.54
N GLN A 98 -14.25 -20.50 18.47
CA GLN A 98 -14.51 -21.02 17.13
C GLN A 98 -13.33 -21.84 16.63
N LEU A 99 -12.10 -21.39 16.91
CA LEU A 99 -10.88 -22.11 16.56
C LEU A 99 -10.81 -23.47 17.25
N GLN A 100 -11.13 -23.53 18.56
CA GLN A 100 -11.18 -24.79 19.31
C GLN A 100 -12.23 -25.75 18.75
N ARG A 101 -13.43 -25.26 18.41
CA ARG A 101 -14.48 -26.08 17.78
C ARG A 101 -14.04 -26.66 16.43
N ILE A 102 -13.37 -25.85 15.60
CA ILE A 102 -12.84 -26.29 14.30
C ILE A 102 -11.77 -27.36 14.49
N LEU A 103 -10.78 -27.10 15.35
CA LEU A 103 -9.69 -28.06 15.60
C LEU A 103 -10.20 -29.35 16.23
N ARG A 104 -11.17 -29.28 17.16
CA ARG A 104 -11.85 -30.46 17.71
C ARG A 104 -12.48 -31.31 16.61
N ARG A 105 -13.23 -30.69 15.69
CA ARG A 105 -13.85 -31.39 14.55
C ARG A 105 -12.79 -32.11 13.71
N ILE A 106 -11.66 -31.45 13.45
CA ILE A 106 -10.56 -32.04 12.66
C ILE A 106 -9.89 -33.18 13.44
N ALA A 107 -9.69 -33.04 14.74
CA ALA A 107 -9.13 -34.09 15.59
C ALA A 107 -10.01 -35.34 15.60
N ILE A 108 -11.33 -35.18 15.71
CA ILE A 108 -12.28 -36.30 15.61
C ILE A 108 -12.15 -37.00 14.25
N GLN A 109 -12.14 -36.24 13.14
CA GLN A 109 -11.97 -36.79 11.79
C GLN A 109 -10.64 -37.54 11.65
N TYR A 110 -9.54 -36.96 12.17
CA TYR A 110 -8.24 -37.60 12.14
C TYR A 110 -8.25 -38.95 12.86
N MET A 111 -8.81 -39.01 14.08
CA MET A 111 -8.88 -40.25 14.86
C MET A 111 -9.72 -41.33 14.18
N THR A 112 -10.84 -40.95 13.56
CA THR A 112 -11.67 -41.90 12.79
C THR A 112 -10.92 -42.49 11.61
N HIS A 113 -10.03 -41.73 10.98
CA HIS A 113 -9.23 -42.21 9.85
C HIS A 113 -7.97 -42.97 10.26
N SER A 114 -7.43 -42.71 11.46
CA SER A 114 -6.16 -43.26 11.91
C SER A 114 -6.29 -44.59 12.68
N GLN A 115 -7.47 -45.22 12.72
CA GLN A 115 -7.74 -46.46 13.47
C GLN A 115 -7.18 -46.46 14.92
N LEU A 116 -7.18 -45.29 15.58
CA LEU A 116 -6.76 -45.20 16.98
C LEU A 116 -7.78 -45.95 17.85
N SER A 117 -7.30 -46.62 18.91
CA SER A 117 -8.10 -47.52 19.77
C SER A 117 -9.48 -46.93 20.15
N GLU A 118 -10.55 -47.75 20.11
CA GLU A 118 -11.92 -47.35 20.47
C GLU A 118 -12.01 -46.64 21.83
N GLN A 119 -11.13 -46.99 22.78
CA GLN A 119 -11.06 -46.37 24.10
C GLN A 119 -10.71 -44.87 24.04
N GLN A 120 -9.82 -44.46 23.13
CA GLN A 120 -9.48 -43.05 22.92
C GLN A 120 -10.62 -42.29 22.22
N GLN A 121 -11.37 -42.98 21.35
CA GLN A 121 -12.55 -42.41 20.69
C GLN A 121 -13.69 -42.17 21.69
N MET A 122 -13.93 -43.11 22.61
CA MET A 122 -14.96 -42.98 23.64
C MET A 122 -14.64 -41.92 24.71
N ALA A 123 -13.37 -41.78 25.10
CA ALA A 123 -12.94 -40.76 26.08
C ALA A 123 -13.17 -39.32 25.58
N ILE A 124 -13.08 -39.08 24.28
CA ILE A 124 -13.27 -37.75 23.68
C ILE A 124 -14.74 -37.48 23.32
N ALA A 125 -15.52 -38.53 23.06
CA ALA A 125 -16.96 -38.44 22.84
C ALA A 125 -17.76 -38.19 24.13
N LYS A 126 -17.25 -38.64 25.29
CA LYS A 126 -17.95 -38.55 26.58
C LYS A 126 -17.95 -37.16 27.24
N ASP A 127 -16.99 -36.29 26.91
CA ASP A 127 -16.84 -34.98 27.54
C ASP A 127 -17.14 -33.83 26.54
N PRO A 128 -18.37 -33.30 26.51
CA PRO A 128 -18.72 -32.14 25.68
C PRO A 128 -18.12 -30.82 26.20
N GLU A 129 -17.90 -30.67 27.51
CA GLU A 129 -17.62 -29.38 28.16
C GLU A 129 -16.22 -29.23 28.83
N SER A 130 -15.55 -30.31 29.24
CA SER A 130 -14.20 -30.30 29.89
C SER A 130 -13.04 -30.29 28.88
N GLY A 131 -13.22 -29.55 27.78
CA GLY A 131 -12.64 -29.74 26.44
C GLY A 131 -11.13 -29.59 26.19
N GLN A 132 -10.26 -30.30 26.92
CA GLN A 132 -8.82 -30.37 26.62
C GLN A 132 -8.28 -31.78 26.27
N ALA A 133 -9.03 -32.87 26.43
CA ALA A 133 -8.53 -34.22 26.16
C ALA A 133 -8.03 -34.42 24.70
N TRP A 134 -8.73 -33.79 23.73
CA TRP A 134 -8.39 -33.87 22.32
C TRP A 134 -7.10 -33.09 21.94
N PHE A 135 -6.63 -32.16 22.79
CA PHE A 135 -5.37 -31.45 22.56
C PHE A 135 -4.15 -32.38 22.60
N ASN A 136 -4.25 -33.45 23.39
CA ASN A 136 -3.17 -34.39 23.63
C ASN A 136 -3.06 -35.50 22.58
N VAL A 137 -3.97 -35.53 21.59
CA VAL A 137 -3.94 -36.52 20.52
C VAL A 137 -2.63 -36.37 19.72
N PRO A 138 -1.83 -37.44 19.58
CA PRO A 138 -0.56 -37.38 18.88
C PRO A 138 -0.77 -37.23 17.36
N LEU A 139 0.03 -36.37 16.75
CA LEU A 139 0.05 -36.12 15.30
C LEU A 139 1.23 -36.87 14.68
N THR A 140 1.02 -38.12 14.32
CA THR A 140 2.04 -38.98 13.72
C THR A 140 1.87 -39.02 12.20
N GLY A 141 2.98 -38.86 11.47
CA GLY A 141 3.02 -38.95 10.00
C GLY A 141 2.93 -37.61 9.28
N HIS A 142 3.72 -37.45 8.21
CA HIS A 142 3.74 -36.25 7.38
C HIS A 142 2.44 -36.05 6.58
N ASP A 143 1.87 -37.15 6.05
CA ASP A 143 0.65 -37.12 5.23
C ASP A 143 -0.57 -36.70 6.06
N ALA A 144 -0.66 -37.22 7.28
CA ALA A 144 -1.68 -36.82 8.25
C ALA A 144 -1.64 -35.32 8.54
N LYS A 145 -0.44 -34.79 8.85
CA LYS A 145 -0.21 -33.37 9.11
C LYS A 145 -0.58 -32.50 7.90
N SER A 146 -0.26 -32.95 6.69
CA SER A 146 -0.59 -32.23 5.45
C SER A 146 -2.10 -32.16 5.22
N ARG A 147 -2.82 -33.27 5.41
CA ARG A 147 -4.31 -33.32 5.32
C ARG A 147 -4.96 -32.43 6.38
N ILE A 148 -4.44 -32.45 7.61
CA ILE A 148 -4.91 -31.58 8.69
C ILE A 148 -4.67 -30.11 8.33
N ALA A 149 -3.48 -29.74 7.86
CA ALA A 149 -3.16 -28.38 7.44
C ALA A 149 -4.08 -27.88 6.31
N GLU A 150 -4.39 -28.76 5.35
CA GLU A 150 -5.34 -28.48 4.28
C GLU A 150 -6.75 -28.26 4.85
N LYS A 151 -7.21 -29.13 5.76
CA LYS A 151 -8.55 -29.01 6.33
C LYS A 151 -8.70 -27.76 7.19
N ILE A 152 -7.67 -27.41 7.95
CA ILE A 152 -7.59 -26.14 8.68
C ILE A 152 -7.76 -25.00 7.69
N ARG A 153 -6.99 -24.96 6.59
CA ARG A 153 -7.08 -23.91 5.57
C ARG A 153 -8.50 -23.77 4.99
N GLN A 154 -9.16 -24.90 4.71
CA GLN A 154 -10.53 -24.94 4.17
C GLN A 154 -11.55 -24.39 5.19
N LEU A 155 -11.49 -24.83 6.45
CA LEU A 155 -12.48 -24.46 7.48
C LEU A 155 -12.25 -23.04 8.04
N THR A 156 -11.00 -22.59 8.08
CA THR A 156 -10.63 -21.29 8.69
C THR A 156 -10.62 -20.14 7.69
N LYS A 157 -11.08 -20.37 6.45
CA LYS A 157 -11.07 -19.35 5.39
C LYS A 157 -9.71 -18.62 5.33
N GLY A 158 -8.63 -19.39 5.15
CA GLY A 158 -7.30 -18.83 4.81
C GLY A 158 -6.29 -18.69 5.95
N CYS A 159 -6.55 -19.14 7.17
CA CYS A 159 -5.48 -19.28 8.16
C CYS A 159 -4.53 -20.41 7.73
N ARG A 160 -3.27 -20.06 7.41
CA ARG A 160 -2.20 -21.02 7.09
C ARG A 160 -1.26 -21.12 8.28
N ILE A 161 -1.04 -22.36 8.72
CA ILE A 161 0.06 -22.70 9.64
C ILE A 161 1.32 -22.85 8.80
N SER A 162 2.46 -22.35 9.29
CA SER A 162 3.71 -22.53 8.57
C SER A 162 4.08 -24.01 8.54
N ASP A 163 4.69 -24.47 7.44
CA ASP A 163 5.06 -25.88 7.29
C ASP A 163 6.07 -26.28 8.39
N PHE A 164 6.87 -25.32 8.87
CA PHE A 164 7.78 -25.46 10.00
C PHE A 164 7.05 -25.68 11.34
N ASP A 165 5.99 -24.93 11.62
CA ASP A 165 5.21 -25.12 12.84
C ASP A 165 4.46 -26.45 12.80
N MET A 166 3.96 -26.84 11.62
CA MET A 166 3.29 -28.11 11.40
C MET A 166 4.24 -29.31 11.54
N SER A 167 5.48 -29.21 11.04
CA SER A 167 6.47 -30.28 11.19
C SER A 167 6.86 -30.50 12.65
N LYS A 168 7.03 -29.41 13.43
CA LYS A 168 7.30 -29.44 14.87
C LYS A 168 6.12 -29.87 15.74
N ALA A 169 4.89 -29.72 15.25
CA ALA A 169 3.71 -30.09 16.02
C ALA A 169 3.65 -31.62 16.23
N THR A 170 3.76 -32.06 17.48
CA THR A 170 3.58 -33.48 17.85
C THR A 170 2.17 -33.77 18.34
N ARG A 171 1.41 -32.73 18.68
CA ARG A 171 0.05 -32.79 19.23
C ARG A 171 -0.82 -31.67 18.67
N PHE A 172 -2.15 -31.82 18.74
CA PHE A 172 -3.09 -30.76 18.35
C PHE A 172 -2.94 -29.49 19.19
N GLU A 173 -2.40 -29.58 20.40
CA GLU A 173 -2.03 -28.42 21.20
C GLU A 173 -1.02 -27.51 20.52
N HIS A 174 0.02 -28.08 19.91
CA HIS A 174 1.05 -27.28 19.24
C HIS A 174 0.47 -26.56 18.02
N VAL A 175 -0.47 -27.21 17.33
CA VAL A 175 -1.25 -26.62 16.23
C VAL A 175 -2.10 -25.45 16.73
N TYR A 176 -2.84 -25.63 17.82
CA TYR A 176 -3.64 -24.56 18.42
C TYR A 176 -2.76 -23.38 18.85
N ARG A 177 -1.66 -23.65 19.58
CA ARG A 177 -0.71 -22.60 19.99
C ARG A 177 -0.17 -21.84 18.79
N ALA A 178 0.25 -22.53 17.72
CA ALA A 178 0.75 -21.89 16.51
C ALA A 178 -0.30 -20.98 15.84
N MET A 179 -1.58 -21.36 15.88
CA MET A 179 -2.68 -20.57 15.32
C MET A 179 -3.13 -19.40 16.20
N SER A 180 -3.13 -19.59 17.52
CA SER A 180 -3.50 -18.55 18.50
C SER A 180 -2.37 -17.59 18.83
N THR A 181 -1.13 -17.86 18.40
CA THR A 181 0.00 -16.96 18.64
C THR A 181 -0.22 -15.64 17.90
N ILE A 182 -0.43 -14.57 18.66
CA ILE A 182 -0.51 -13.22 18.10
C ILE A 182 0.89 -12.87 17.57
N PRO A 183 1.03 -12.46 16.31
CA PRO A 183 2.33 -12.07 15.78
C PRO A 183 2.90 -10.95 16.62
N GLU A 184 4.21 -11.00 16.87
CA GLU A 184 4.89 -9.96 17.63
C GLU A 184 4.67 -8.60 16.98
N ALA A 185 4.57 -7.57 17.82
CA ALA A 185 4.28 -6.23 17.36
C ALA A 185 5.41 -5.73 16.44
N LYS A 186 5.08 -5.42 15.17
CA LYS A 186 6.06 -4.90 14.21
C LYS A 186 6.73 -3.60 14.67
N LYS A 187 6.04 -2.80 15.48
CA LYS A 187 6.55 -1.55 16.03
C LYS A 187 6.79 -1.72 17.53
N LEU A 188 7.95 -1.25 18.01
CA LEU A 188 8.26 -1.21 19.44
C LEU A 188 7.15 -0.51 20.24
N THR A 189 6.59 0.58 19.69
CA THR A 189 5.50 1.34 20.33
C THR A 189 4.20 0.55 20.51
N GLN A 190 4.03 -0.58 19.81
CA GLN A 190 2.88 -1.47 19.90
C GLN A 190 3.15 -2.71 20.77
N ALA A 191 4.41 -2.93 21.18
CA ALA A 191 4.81 -4.08 21.97
C ALA A 191 4.11 -4.08 23.34
N ALA A 192 3.76 -5.27 23.82
CA ALA A 192 3.15 -5.47 25.14
C ALA A 192 3.88 -4.75 26.29
N PRO A 193 5.23 -4.85 26.45
CA PRO A 193 5.93 -4.16 27.54
C PRO A 193 5.77 -2.64 27.48
N VAL A 194 5.76 -2.04 26.28
CA VAL A 194 5.61 -0.59 26.12
C VAL A 194 4.20 -0.13 26.50
N LYS A 195 3.17 -0.96 26.25
CA LYS A 195 1.80 -0.69 26.72
C LYS A 195 1.72 -0.73 28.24
N VAL A 196 2.39 -1.70 28.86
CA VAL A 196 2.45 -1.82 30.33
C VAL A 196 3.12 -0.58 30.93
N LEU A 197 4.25 -0.12 30.38
CA LEU A 197 4.93 1.10 30.83
C LEU A 197 4.02 2.33 30.78
N ARG A 198 3.21 2.47 29.72
CA ARG A 198 2.27 3.59 29.57
C ARG A 198 1.16 3.60 30.63
N THR A 199 0.74 2.43 31.10
CA THR A 199 -0.35 2.31 32.09
C THR A 199 0.18 2.40 33.52
N GLN A 200 1.37 1.85 33.79
CA GLN A 200 1.90 1.72 35.15
C GLN A 200 2.71 2.93 35.64
N LEU A 201 3.39 3.65 34.73
CA LEU A 201 4.32 4.72 35.10
C LEU A 201 3.79 6.09 34.68
N PRO A 202 3.20 6.88 35.59
CA PRO A 202 2.62 8.19 35.23
C PRO A 202 3.67 9.23 34.84
N ASN A 203 4.93 9.03 35.21
CA ASN A 203 6.06 9.91 34.89
C ASN A 203 6.73 9.59 33.54
N VAL A 204 6.32 8.54 32.84
CA VAL A 204 6.92 8.12 31.57
C VAL A 204 5.91 8.26 30.44
N THR A 205 6.18 9.17 29.51
CA THR A 205 5.35 9.39 28.32
C THR A 205 5.96 8.73 27.09
N VAL A 206 5.27 7.72 26.55
CA VAL A 206 5.69 7.06 25.30
C VAL A 206 4.86 7.56 24.12
N HIS A 207 5.53 8.11 23.10
CA HIS A 207 4.89 8.58 21.87
C HIS A 207 4.96 7.54 20.75
N THR A 208 3.90 7.44 19.95
CA THR A 208 3.82 6.46 18.84
C THR A 208 4.63 6.87 17.60
N LYS A 209 4.90 8.17 17.46
CA LYS A 209 5.61 8.78 16.32
C LYS A 209 6.74 9.67 16.84
N ARG A 210 7.68 10.01 15.96
CA ARG A 210 8.75 10.97 16.25
C ARG A 210 8.12 12.34 16.59
N GLN A 211 8.58 12.94 17.68
CA GLN A 211 8.23 14.31 18.04
C GLN A 211 8.94 15.30 17.11
N THR A 212 8.16 16.06 16.35
CA THR A 212 8.67 17.10 15.46
C THR A 212 8.79 18.43 16.20
N PRO A 213 9.54 19.43 15.68
CA PRO A 213 9.57 20.77 16.29
C PRO A 213 8.18 21.40 16.40
N ILE A 214 7.29 21.14 15.43
CA ILE A 214 5.91 21.61 15.47
C ILE A 214 5.16 21.02 16.67
N ASP A 215 5.33 19.73 16.95
CA ASP A 215 4.67 19.08 18.08
C ASP A 215 5.14 19.68 19.42
N LYS A 216 6.43 20.00 19.55
CA LYS A 216 6.97 20.70 20.72
C LYS A 216 6.35 22.09 20.90
N GLU A 217 6.21 22.87 19.84
CA GLU A 217 5.58 24.20 19.90
C GLU A 217 4.06 24.11 20.17
N LYS A 218 3.42 23.01 19.77
CA LYS A 218 2.01 22.72 20.12
C LYS A 218 1.87 22.37 21.59
N ASP A 219 2.77 21.57 22.15
CA ASP A 219 2.78 21.21 23.57
C ASP A 219 2.95 22.46 24.46
N ILE A 220 3.76 23.44 24.01
CA ILE A 220 3.92 24.75 24.68
C ILE A 220 2.72 25.68 24.41
N GLY A 221 1.98 25.47 23.32
CA GLY A 221 0.85 26.30 22.88
C GLY A 221 1.23 27.49 21.98
N ARG A 222 2.52 27.72 21.72
CA ARG A 222 3.03 28.81 20.86
C ARG A 222 2.68 28.61 19.39
N TRP A 223 2.43 27.37 18.96
CA TRP A 223 2.09 27.06 17.57
C TRP A 223 0.89 27.87 17.05
N LYS A 224 -0.12 28.13 17.88
CA LYS A 224 -1.31 28.92 17.50
C LYS A 224 -0.96 30.35 17.05
N ILE A 225 0.01 30.96 17.73
CA ILE A 225 0.48 32.32 17.42
C ILE A 225 1.27 32.31 16.11
N ILE A 226 2.15 31.32 15.94
CA ILE A 226 2.94 31.15 14.72
C ILE A 226 2.01 30.94 13.52
N GLU A 227 0.98 30.10 13.66
CA GLU A 227 0.00 29.83 12.63
C GLU A 227 -0.75 31.09 12.20
N ALA A 228 -1.30 31.85 13.15
CA ALA A 228 -2.01 33.10 12.87
C ALA A 228 -1.10 34.15 12.19
N GLU A 229 0.16 34.25 12.60
CA GLU A 229 1.11 35.20 12.02
C GLU A 229 1.57 34.79 10.62
N LEU A 230 1.75 33.49 10.35
CA LEU A 230 2.04 32.99 9.02
C LEU A 230 0.86 33.23 8.08
N GLU A 231 -0.36 32.97 8.51
CA GLU A 231 -1.58 33.23 7.74
C GLU A 231 -1.75 34.72 7.42
N ARG A 232 -1.57 35.60 8.41
CA ARG A 232 -1.61 37.06 8.23
C ARG A 232 -0.60 37.54 7.17
N ARG A 233 0.54 36.86 7.05
CA ARG A 233 1.60 37.17 6.07
C ARG A 233 1.46 36.43 4.75
N ASN A 234 0.37 35.67 4.56
CA ASN A 234 0.17 34.78 3.43
C ASN A 234 1.34 33.81 3.22
N LEU A 235 1.99 33.36 4.31
CA LEU A 235 3.06 32.36 4.29
C LEU A 235 2.48 30.95 4.55
N PRO A 236 3.11 29.88 4.04
CA PRO A 236 2.60 28.54 4.21
C PRO A 236 2.79 28.07 5.66
N ILE A 237 1.70 27.60 6.27
CA ILE A 237 1.67 27.15 7.68
C ILE A 237 2.44 25.82 7.85
N THR A 238 2.33 24.89 6.89
CA THR A 238 3.11 23.65 6.89
C THR A 238 3.58 23.26 5.49
N GLY A 239 4.74 22.60 5.42
CA GLY A 239 5.30 22.05 4.17
C GLY A 239 5.98 23.07 3.26
N SER A 240 6.63 22.56 2.21
CA SER A 240 7.44 23.35 1.25
C SER A 240 6.65 23.84 0.04
N ARG A 241 5.32 23.92 0.11
CA ARG A 241 4.45 24.34 -1.01
C ARG A 241 4.46 25.86 -1.28
N TRP A 242 5.48 26.58 -0.83
CA TRP A 242 5.74 27.93 -1.34
C TRP A 242 6.35 27.81 -2.73
N LYS A 243 5.66 28.36 -3.74
CA LYS A 243 6.11 28.32 -5.15
C LYS A 243 7.54 28.87 -5.33
N ASN A 244 8.04 29.71 -4.41
CA ASN A 244 9.34 30.37 -4.50
C ASN A 244 10.38 29.91 -3.44
N ALA A 245 10.12 28.89 -2.60
CA ALA A 245 11.04 28.56 -1.49
C ALA A 245 12.39 28.01 -1.96
N LYS A 246 12.45 27.40 -3.14
CA LYS A 246 13.70 26.87 -3.71
C LYS A 246 14.61 27.93 -4.33
N ILE A 247 14.10 29.12 -4.61
CA ILE A 247 14.87 30.21 -5.23
C ILE A 247 15.89 30.78 -4.23
N ASN A 248 15.48 30.97 -2.97
CA ASN A 248 16.37 31.53 -1.93
C ASN A 248 17.32 30.51 -1.29
N SER A 249 17.08 29.19 -1.42
CA SER A 249 18.00 28.17 -0.89
C SER A 249 19.26 27.95 -1.75
N MET A 250 19.36 28.58 -2.92
CA MET A 250 20.56 28.54 -3.77
C MET A 250 21.55 29.67 -3.53
N VAL A 251 21.22 30.67 -2.69
CA VAL A 251 22.20 31.64 -2.22
C VAL A 251 23.02 30.96 -1.12
N LYS A 252 24.00 30.15 -1.53
CA LYS A 252 25.08 29.73 -0.64
C LYS A 252 25.79 30.99 -0.16
N VAL A 253 25.49 31.40 1.08
CA VAL A 253 26.36 32.29 1.84
C VAL A 253 27.70 31.58 1.92
N GLN A 254 28.64 31.96 1.05
CA GLN A 254 30.03 31.54 1.11
C GLN A 254 30.60 32.11 2.41
N GLN A 255 30.55 31.32 3.48
CA GLN A 255 31.36 31.64 4.64
C GLN A 255 32.84 31.56 4.24
N PRO A 256 33.67 32.55 4.60
CA PRO A 256 35.08 32.52 4.26
C PRO A 256 35.73 31.28 4.90
N ARG A 257 36.36 30.45 4.06
CA ARG A 257 37.16 29.30 4.49
C ARG A 257 38.24 29.81 5.44
N LYS A 258 38.19 29.42 6.71
CA LYS A 258 39.29 29.62 7.65
C LYS A 258 40.53 28.91 7.12
N LEU A 259 41.56 29.65 6.74
CA LEU A 259 42.88 29.09 6.42
C LEU A 259 43.39 28.30 7.63
N GLY A 260 43.60 27.00 7.44
CA GLY A 260 44.16 26.12 8.45
C GLY A 260 45.57 26.54 8.84
N LYS A 261 45.82 26.61 10.15
CA LYS A 261 47.15 26.84 10.73
C LYS A 261 48.08 25.70 10.33
N THR A 262 49.22 26.03 9.71
CA THR A 262 50.31 25.10 9.45
C THR A 262 51.03 24.76 10.77
N LYS A 263 50.99 23.48 11.18
CA LYS A 263 51.84 22.96 12.26
C LYS A 263 53.26 22.79 11.71
N LYS A 264 54.18 23.71 12.03
CA LYS A 264 55.63 23.47 11.95
C LYS A 264 56.03 22.61 13.16
N GLY A 265 56.27 21.33 12.93
CA GLY A 265 56.97 20.46 13.88
C GLY A 265 58.45 20.40 13.47
N THR A 266 59.30 21.17 14.14
CA THR A 266 60.75 21.04 14.05
C THR A 266 61.19 19.93 15.01
N ARG A 267 61.72 18.84 14.47
CA ARG A 267 62.55 17.89 15.23
C ARG A 267 63.94 18.50 15.37
N VAL A 268 64.42 18.68 16.59
CA VAL A 268 65.84 18.91 16.87
C VAL A 268 66.38 17.63 17.49
N ALA A 269 67.43 17.10 16.87
CA ALA A 269 68.27 16.06 17.40
C ALA A 269 69.41 16.69 18.20
N ALA A 270 69.63 16.20 19.42
CA ALA A 270 70.89 16.08 20.15
C ALA A 270 70.59 15.36 21.47
#